data_AF-A0A1Z8N483-F1
#
_entry.id   AF-A0A1Z8N483-F1
#
_cell.length_a   1.000
_cell.length_b   1.000
_cell.length_c   1.000
_cell.angle_alpha   90.00
_cell.angle_beta   90.00
_cell.angle_gamma   90.00
#
_symmetry.space_group_name_H-M   'P 1'
#
loop_
_entity.id
_entity.type
_entity.pdbx_description
1 polymer ?
#
loop_
_entity_poly.entity_id
_entity_poly.type
_entity_poly.pdbx_seq_one_letter_code
_entity_poly.pdbx_strand_id
1 'polypeptide(L)'
;MLKLCRSLCLMLLIFSACNGRTYSSAAESPEALMNNWVGTWKIELSLKKSALIPEAMTLKGTETRQWILNKQFFQIRQTYAGGAFQKLSLVRYEPNQDIFLFWDFDSKGGFPMGITRGKWDQDKSEIAISGEYLGGATAEGVIRLEDDDHAEMNLTVTSADGTVLIDLEVTADRSN
;
A
#
# COMPACT_ATOMS: atom_id res chain seq x y z
N MET A 1 -30.20 -62.85 -34.26
CA MET A 1 -28.97 -62.50 -35.00
C MET A 1 -29.12 -61.06 -35.50
N LEU A 2 -28.53 -60.06 -34.84
CA LEU A 2 -27.15 -59.55 -34.96
C LEU A 2 -27.02 -58.39 -35.97
N LYS A 3 -26.70 -57.19 -35.46
CA LYS A 3 -25.82 -56.11 -35.97
C LYS A 3 -26.46 -54.73 -35.70
N LEU A 4 -26.14 -54.05 -34.60
CA LEU A 4 -24.90 -53.35 -34.24
C LEU A 4 -24.62 -52.12 -35.12
N CYS A 5 -24.35 -51.01 -34.42
CA CYS A 5 -23.52 -49.87 -34.81
C CYS A 5 -24.22 -48.69 -35.51
N ARG A 6 -24.49 -47.64 -34.73
CA ARG A 6 -23.93 -46.30 -34.99
C ARG A 6 -24.05 -45.42 -33.74
N SER A 7 -22.95 -45.42 -33.00
CA SER A 7 -22.56 -44.37 -32.08
C SER A 7 -22.25 -43.11 -32.88
N LEU A 8 -22.78 -41.95 -32.47
CA LEU A 8 -22.07 -40.69 -32.65
C LEU A 8 -22.37 -39.80 -31.45
N CYS A 9 -21.30 -39.43 -30.77
CA CYS A 9 -21.23 -38.79 -29.46
C CYS A 9 -22.07 -37.51 -29.35
N LEU A 10 -22.99 -37.51 -28.38
CA LEU A 10 -23.51 -36.28 -27.79
C LEU A 10 -22.45 -35.77 -26.81
N MET A 11 -21.54 -34.90 -27.27
CA MET A 11 -20.66 -34.15 -26.36
C MET A 11 -21.53 -33.18 -25.56
N LEU A 12 -21.78 -33.50 -24.29
CA LEU A 12 -22.18 -32.53 -23.28
C LEU A 12 -21.01 -31.55 -23.09
N LEU A 13 -21.18 -30.32 -23.58
CA LEU A 13 -20.36 -29.18 -23.16
C LEU A 13 -20.70 -28.90 -21.69
N ILE A 14 -19.87 -29.45 -20.81
CA ILE A 14 -19.78 -29.01 -19.42
C ILE A 14 -19.22 -27.59 -19.49
N PHE A 15 -20.10 -26.58 -19.43
CA PHE A 15 -19.69 -25.24 -19.03
C PHE A 15 -19.25 -25.35 -17.58
N SER A 16 -17.97 -25.70 -17.40
CA SER A 16 -17.26 -25.53 -16.15
C SER A 16 -17.27 -24.04 -15.89
N ALA A 17 -18.18 -23.59 -15.02
CA ALA A 17 -18.15 -22.26 -14.46
C ALA A 17 -16.80 -22.12 -13.76
N CYS A 18 -15.81 -21.57 -14.46
CA CYS A 18 -14.69 -20.94 -13.80
C CYS A 18 -15.32 -19.87 -12.93
N ASN A 19 -15.43 -20.15 -11.63
CA ASN A 19 -15.58 -19.15 -10.59
C ASN A 19 -14.27 -18.33 -10.55
N GLY A 20 -13.95 -17.65 -11.65
CA GLY A 20 -13.14 -16.45 -11.56
C GLY A 20 -14.00 -15.50 -10.75
N ARG A 21 -13.55 -15.17 -9.54
CA ARG A 21 -14.09 -14.01 -8.83
C ARG A 21 -13.83 -12.82 -9.75
N THR A 22 -14.83 -12.45 -10.53
CA THR A 22 -14.88 -11.12 -11.13
C THR A 22 -14.98 -10.17 -9.95
N TYR A 23 -13.87 -9.53 -9.61
CA TYR A 23 -13.89 -8.34 -8.77
C TYR A 23 -14.85 -7.36 -9.44
N SER A 24 -16.02 -7.19 -8.83
CA SER A 24 -16.97 -6.19 -9.25
C SER A 24 -16.31 -4.84 -9.01
N SER A 25 -15.85 -4.20 -10.08
CA SER A 25 -15.34 -2.83 -10.14
C SER A 25 -16.45 -1.80 -9.87
N ALA A 26 -17.18 -1.94 -8.75
CA ALA A 26 -17.81 -0.78 -8.17
C ALA A 26 -16.68 0.13 -7.70
N ALA A 27 -16.76 1.43 -7.97
CA ALA A 27 -15.77 2.38 -7.49
C ALA A 27 -15.60 2.20 -5.98
N GLU A 28 -14.42 1.73 -5.57
CA GLU A 28 -14.16 1.48 -4.17
C GLU A 28 -14.11 2.84 -3.47
N SER A 29 -15.02 3.07 -2.53
CA SER A 29 -14.96 4.30 -1.75
C SER A 29 -13.62 4.36 -1.01
N PRO A 30 -13.02 5.54 -0.83
CA PRO A 30 -11.80 5.68 -0.03
C PRO A 30 -11.90 5.06 1.38
N GLU A 31 -13.08 5.07 2.02
CA GLU A 31 -13.28 4.37 3.29
C GLU A 31 -13.21 2.84 3.12
N ALA A 32 -13.80 2.29 2.06
CA ALA A 32 -13.73 0.86 1.75
C ALA A 32 -12.29 0.42 1.47
N LEU A 33 -11.55 1.19 0.66
CA LEU A 33 -10.12 0.97 0.41
C LEU A 33 -9.34 0.87 1.72
N MET A 34 -9.53 1.86 2.61
CA MET A 34 -8.86 1.87 3.90
C MET A 34 -9.32 0.76 4.85
N ASN A 35 -10.57 0.31 4.76
CA ASN A 35 -11.06 -0.83 5.55
C ASN A 35 -10.30 -2.11 5.18
N ASN A 36 -9.96 -2.30 3.90
CA ASN A 36 -9.14 -3.44 3.47
C ASN A 36 -7.71 -3.36 4.01
N TRP A 37 -7.28 -2.24 4.59
CA TRP A 37 -5.94 -2.12 5.17
C TRP A 37 -5.93 -2.40 6.67
N VAL A 38 -7.09 -2.41 7.33
CA VAL A 38 -7.16 -2.65 8.78
C VAL A 38 -6.58 -4.03 9.11
N GLY A 39 -5.67 -4.08 10.09
CA GLY A 39 -5.06 -5.33 10.51
C GLY A 39 -3.64 -5.18 11.02
N THR A 40 -2.99 -6.32 11.20
CA THR A 40 -1.56 -6.40 11.52
C THR A 40 -0.82 -6.96 10.32
N TRP A 41 0.32 -6.35 9.99
CA TRP A 41 1.10 -6.66 8.81
C TRP A 41 2.56 -6.90 9.22
N LYS A 42 3.21 -7.84 8.55
CA LYS A 42 4.66 -7.96 8.53
C LYS A 42 5.16 -7.07 7.41
N ILE A 43 6.18 -6.28 7.68
CA ILE A 43 6.70 -5.33 6.71
C ILE A 43 8.20 -5.54 6.53
N GLU A 44 8.66 -5.39 5.29
CA GLU A 44 10.07 -5.32 4.94
C GLU A 44 10.33 -3.99 4.23
N LEU A 45 11.20 -3.17 4.81
CA LEU A 45 11.62 -1.87 4.30
C LEU A 45 13.03 -2.01 3.73
N SER A 46 13.16 -1.85 2.42
CA SER A 46 14.44 -1.80 1.72
C SER A 46 14.81 -0.36 1.45
N LEU A 47 15.88 0.12 2.09
CA LEU A 47 16.45 1.44 1.90
C LEU A 47 17.63 1.34 0.94
N LYS A 48 17.54 2.03 -0.20
CA LYS A 48 18.64 2.12 -1.16
C LYS A 48 19.66 3.16 -0.72
N LYS A 49 20.89 3.00 -1.23
CA LYS A 49 21.96 3.96 -1.00
C LYS A 49 21.56 5.34 -1.53
N SER A 50 21.58 6.35 -0.66
CA SER A 50 21.16 7.73 -0.92
C SER A 50 21.94 8.68 0.00
N ALA A 51 21.70 9.99 -0.09
CA ALA A 51 22.49 10.97 0.68
C ALA A 51 22.36 10.80 2.20
N LEU A 52 21.17 10.42 2.70
CA LEU A 52 20.97 10.17 4.14
C LEU A 52 21.19 8.71 4.53
N ILE A 53 21.25 7.80 3.56
CA ILE A 53 21.45 6.36 3.76
C ILE A 53 22.74 5.93 3.02
N PRO A 54 23.92 6.06 3.65
CA PRO A 54 25.20 5.85 2.97
C PRO A 54 25.44 4.40 2.53
N GLU A 55 24.78 3.44 3.19
CA GLU A 55 24.83 2.01 2.90
C GLU A 55 23.40 1.47 2.76
N ALA A 56 23.14 0.72 1.69
CA ALA A 56 21.84 0.11 1.48
C ALA A 56 21.55 -0.91 2.59
N MET A 57 20.31 -0.95 3.07
CA MET A 57 19.92 -1.84 4.16
C MET A 57 18.47 -2.27 4.06
N THR A 58 18.16 -3.42 4.66
CA THR A 58 16.79 -3.93 4.77
C THR A 58 16.41 -4.06 6.23
N LEU A 59 15.23 -3.55 6.59
CA LEU A 59 14.66 -3.58 7.92
C LEU A 59 13.37 -4.38 7.91
N LYS A 60 13.29 -5.39 8.78
CA LYS A 60 12.04 -6.11 9.04
C LYS A 60 11.29 -5.48 10.21
N GLY A 61 9.98 -5.47 10.11
CA GLY A 61 9.12 -4.85 11.09
C GLY A 61 7.72 -5.44 11.13
N THR A 62 6.92 -4.87 12.02
CA THR A 62 5.49 -5.09 12.10
C THR A 62 4.76 -3.75 12.02
N GLU A 63 3.55 -3.82 11.50
CA GLU A 63 2.69 -2.67 11.34
C GLU A 63 1.27 -2.99 11.81
N THR A 64 0.66 -2.08 12.58
CA THR A 64 -0.75 -2.16 12.92
C THR A 64 -1.49 -0.98 12.32
N ARG A 65 -2.58 -1.28 11.62
CA ARG A 65 -3.42 -0.34 10.89
C ARG A 65 -4.82 -0.35 11.47
N GLN A 66 -5.36 0.80 11.85
CA GLN A 66 -6.69 0.89 12.46
C GLN A 66 -7.33 2.27 12.32
N TRP A 67 -8.66 2.32 12.36
CA TRP A 67 -9.39 3.56 12.53
C TRP A 67 -9.31 4.08 13.97
N ILE A 68 -9.17 5.39 14.12
CA ILE A 68 -9.24 6.10 15.40
C ILE A 68 -10.19 7.29 15.30
N LEU A 69 -10.51 7.92 16.44
CA LEU A 69 -11.34 9.12 16.52
C LEU A 69 -12.66 8.99 15.73
N ASN A 70 -13.41 7.91 15.97
CA ASN A 70 -14.68 7.61 15.27
C ASN A 70 -14.53 7.56 13.74
N LYS A 71 -13.50 6.86 13.24
CA LYS A 71 -13.18 6.70 11.81
C LYS A 71 -12.82 8.00 11.08
N GLN A 72 -12.40 9.04 11.79
CA GLN A 72 -11.93 10.28 11.16
C GLN A 72 -10.49 10.16 10.65
N PHE A 73 -9.68 9.33 11.31
CA PHE A 73 -8.28 9.11 10.94
C PHE A 73 -7.98 7.61 10.91
N PHE A 74 -7.19 7.23 9.92
CA PHE A 74 -6.57 5.94 9.84
C PHE A 74 -5.15 6.03 10.40
N GLN A 75 -4.86 5.25 11.43
CA GLN A 75 -3.61 5.26 12.14
C GLN A 75 -2.78 4.04 11.77
N ILE A 76 -1.53 4.28 11.40
CA ILE A 76 -0.54 3.26 11.08
C ILE A 76 0.57 3.35 12.13
N ARG A 77 0.84 2.25 12.83
CA ARG A 77 1.96 2.14 13.79
C ARG A 77 2.94 1.11 13.30
N GLN A 78 4.17 1.53 13.05
CA GLN A 78 5.24 0.68 12.53
C GLN A 78 6.30 0.51 13.60
N THR A 79 6.85 -0.70 13.69
CA THR A 79 8.01 -1.02 14.53
C THR A 79 9.00 -1.83 13.72
N TYR A 80 10.26 -1.41 13.70
CA TYR A 80 11.34 -2.08 12.98
C TYR A 80 12.47 -2.46 13.94
N ALA A 81 13.33 -3.37 13.50
CA ALA A 81 14.56 -3.76 14.20
C ALA A 81 14.31 -4.11 15.69
N GLY A 82 13.24 -4.86 15.95
CA GLY A 82 12.89 -5.30 17.32
C GLY A 82 12.47 -4.19 18.28
N GLY A 83 12.03 -3.03 17.80
CA GLY A 83 11.60 -1.91 18.65
C GLY A 83 12.48 -0.68 18.60
N ALA A 84 13.69 -0.79 18.03
CA ALA A 84 14.66 0.30 18.01
C ALA A 84 14.19 1.50 17.18
N PHE A 85 13.36 1.27 16.16
CA PHE A 85 12.75 2.30 15.35
C PHE A 85 11.25 2.13 15.33
N GLN A 86 10.53 3.21 15.63
CA GLN A 86 9.07 3.25 15.61
C GLN A 86 8.62 4.47 14.80
N LYS A 87 7.55 4.29 14.04
CA LYS A 87 6.93 5.33 13.24
C LYS A 87 5.43 5.29 13.45
N LEU A 88 4.82 6.48 13.50
CA LEU A 88 3.39 6.67 13.51
C LEU A 88 3.01 7.43 12.26
N SER A 89 2.03 6.95 11.50
CA SER A 89 1.40 7.72 10.45
C SER A 89 -0.09 7.91 10.74
N LEU A 90 -0.58 9.11 10.46
CA LEU A 90 -2.01 9.40 10.39
C LEU A 90 -2.38 9.61 8.93
N VAL A 91 -3.49 9.04 8.51
CA VAL A 91 -4.05 9.18 7.17
C VAL A 91 -5.48 9.66 7.27
N ARG A 92 -5.86 10.64 6.45
CA ARG A 92 -7.24 11.12 6.33
C ARG A 92 -7.58 11.34 4.87
N TYR A 93 -8.78 10.93 4.47
CA TYR A 93 -9.32 11.28 3.16
C TYR A 93 -10.03 12.65 3.20
N GLU A 94 -9.72 13.51 2.23
CA GLU A 94 -10.35 14.82 2.04
C GLU A 94 -11.27 14.80 0.81
N PRO A 95 -12.59 14.61 0.99
CA PRO A 95 -13.52 14.35 -0.12
C PRO A 95 -13.64 15.51 -1.11
N ASN A 96 -13.41 16.75 -0.65
CA ASN A 96 -13.50 17.93 -1.51
C ASN A 96 -12.33 18.04 -2.51
N GLN A 97 -11.22 17.37 -2.21
CA GLN A 97 -10.00 17.39 -3.02
C GLN A 97 -9.71 16.03 -3.67
N ASP A 98 -10.44 14.99 -3.27
CA ASP A 98 -10.21 13.61 -3.68
C ASP A 98 -8.76 13.15 -3.45
N ILE A 99 -8.26 13.41 -2.24
CA ILE A 99 -6.91 13.04 -1.83
C ILE A 99 -6.89 12.44 -0.42
N PHE A 100 -5.89 11.60 -0.18
CA PHE A 100 -5.43 11.20 1.14
C PHE A 100 -4.37 12.19 1.61
N LEU A 101 -4.46 12.62 2.86
CA LEU A 101 -3.43 13.37 3.57
C LEU A 101 -2.70 12.41 4.51
N PHE A 102 -1.37 12.42 4.46
CA PHE A 102 -0.51 11.62 5.33
C PHE A 102 0.30 12.54 6.24
N TRP A 103 0.37 12.19 7.52
CA TRP A 103 1.23 12.82 8.50
C TRP A 103 2.10 11.75 9.15
N ASP A 104 3.42 11.86 9.01
CA ASP A 104 4.40 10.89 9.50
C ASP A 104 5.20 11.42 10.70
N PHE A 105 5.25 10.66 11.79
CA PHE A 105 5.97 11.02 13.02
C PHE A 105 6.96 9.92 13.40
N ASP A 106 8.15 10.29 13.86
CA ASP A 106 9.14 9.35 14.39
C ASP A 106 8.96 9.09 15.92
N SER A 107 9.71 8.11 16.44
CA SER A 107 9.70 7.71 17.85
C SER A 107 10.18 8.80 18.83
N LYS A 108 10.77 9.89 18.33
CA LYS A 108 11.27 11.01 19.13
C LYS A 108 10.31 12.21 19.10
N GLY A 109 9.16 12.07 18.44
CA GLY A 109 8.24 13.19 18.22
C GLY A 109 8.85 14.28 17.33
N GLY A 110 9.91 13.94 16.59
CA GLY A 110 10.65 14.83 15.72
C GLY A 110 9.88 15.11 14.44
N PHE A 111 8.94 16.06 14.53
CA PHE A 111 8.22 16.73 13.43
C PHE A 111 7.44 15.80 12.46
N PRO A 112 6.37 16.29 11.81
CA PRO A 112 5.96 15.67 10.56
C PRO A 112 7.13 15.75 9.58
N MET A 113 7.57 14.63 9.00
CA MET A 113 8.61 14.70 7.96
C MET A 113 8.13 15.52 6.75
N GLY A 114 6.82 15.60 6.55
CA GLY A 114 6.12 16.45 5.60
C GLY A 114 4.62 16.14 5.66
N ILE A 115 3.81 16.86 4.90
CA ILE A 115 2.46 16.39 4.55
C ILE A 115 2.55 15.87 3.12
N THR A 116 2.49 14.56 2.95
CA THR A 116 2.29 13.97 1.63
C THR A 116 0.81 13.83 1.33
N ARG A 117 0.50 13.92 0.05
CA ARG A 117 -0.82 13.75 -0.52
C ARG A 117 -0.81 12.49 -1.36
N GLY A 118 -1.86 11.69 -1.23
CA GLY A 118 -2.10 10.53 -2.06
C GLY A 118 -3.31 10.74 -2.94
N LYS A 119 -3.24 10.39 -4.21
CA LYS A 119 -4.41 10.30 -5.08
C LYS A 119 -4.65 8.85 -5.48
N TRP A 120 -5.87 8.36 -5.27
CA TRP A 120 -6.25 7.02 -5.70
C TRP A 120 -6.43 6.98 -7.22
N ASP A 121 -5.76 6.02 -7.84
CA ASP A 121 -5.92 5.61 -9.23
C ASP A 121 -6.54 4.21 -9.23
N GLN A 122 -7.86 4.16 -9.39
CA GLN A 122 -8.61 2.90 -9.34
C GLN A 122 -8.22 1.94 -10.47
N ASP A 123 -7.84 2.46 -11.64
CA ASP A 123 -7.49 1.62 -12.80
C ASP A 123 -6.18 0.86 -12.57
N LYS A 124 -5.31 1.40 -11.72
CA LYS A 124 -4.02 0.79 -11.34
C LYS A 124 -4.02 0.14 -9.97
N SER A 125 -5.09 0.30 -9.19
CA SER A 125 -5.12 -0.07 -7.77
C SER A 125 -3.97 0.56 -6.95
N GLU A 126 -3.71 1.84 -7.20
CA GLU A 126 -2.56 2.56 -6.65
C GLU A 126 -2.93 3.90 -6.00
N ILE A 127 -2.29 4.26 -4.89
CA ILE A 127 -2.25 5.63 -4.37
C ILE A 127 -0.95 6.27 -4.85
N ALA A 128 -1.06 7.23 -5.76
CA ALA A 128 0.07 8.07 -6.19
C ALA A 128 0.38 9.11 -5.10
N ILE A 129 1.57 9.03 -4.52
CA ILE A 129 2.06 9.89 -3.45
C ILE A 129 2.84 11.06 -4.04
N SER A 130 2.56 12.27 -3.57
CA SER A 130 3.35 13.48 -3.86
C SER A 130 3.33 14.43 -2.66
N GLY A 131 4.38 15.19 -2.42
CA GLY A 131 4.35 16.20 -1.37
C GLY A 131 5.64 16.99 -1.22
N GLU A 132 5.53 18.08 -0.47
CA GLU A 132 6.68 18.89 -0.06
C GLU A 132 7.10 18.51 1.36
N TYR A 133 8.42 18.49 1.56
CA TYR A 133 9.12 18.23 2.81
C TYR A 133 9.88 19.48 3.24
N LEU A 134 10.36 19.47 4.48
CA LEU A 134 11.15 20.57 5.02
C LEU A 134 12.41 20.83 4.17
N GLY A 135 12.78 22.10 4.04
CA GLY A 135 13.96 22.51 3.27
C GLY A 135 13.78 22.51 1.75
N GLY A 136 12.53 22.48 1.25
CA GLY A 136 12.23 22.48 -0.19
C GLY A 136 12.43 21.13 -0.85
N ALA A 137 12.60 20.07 -0.06
CA ALA A 137 12.59 18.71 -0.58
C ALA A 137 11.18 18.31 -1.04
N THR A 138 11.09 17.38 -1.98
CA THR A 138 9.85 16.79 -2.48
C THR A 138 9.87 15.29 -2.27
N ALA A 139 8.69 14.69 -2.12
CA ALA A 139 8.55 13.24 -2.18
C ALA A 139 7.58 12.84 -3.28
N GLU A 140 7.90 11.73 -3.93
CA GLU A 140 7.08 11.08 -4.94
C GLU A 140 7.13 9.57 -4.71
N GLY A 141 6.02 8.89 -4.98
CA GLY A 141 5.96 7.44 -4.78
C GLY A 141 4.60 6.87 -5.11
N VAL A 142 4.45 5.58 -4.86
CA VAL A 142 3.20 4.85 -5.06
C VAL A 142 3.01 3.85 -3.94
N ILE A 143 1.78 3.72 -3.45
CA ILE A 143 1.34 2.57 -2.64
C ILE A 143 0.39 1.74 -3.50
N ARG A 144 0.68 0.46 -3.71
CA ARG A 144 -0.15 -0.46 -4.49
C ARG A 144 -0.71 -1.55 -3.60
N LEU A 145 -1.97 -1.90 -3.84
CA LEU A 145 -2.56 -3.13 -3.34
C LEU A 145 -2.54 -4.16 -4.45
N GLU A 146 -1.76 -5.21 -4.27
CA GLU A 146 -1.78 -6.34 -5.20
C GLU A 146 -2.98 -7.24 -4.88
N ASP A 147 -3.27 -7.45 -3.59
CA ASP A 147 -4.48 -8.14 -3.10
C ASP A 147 -4.84 -7.75 -1.65
N ASP A 148 -5.79 -8.48 -1.05
CA ASP A 148 -6.28 -8.21 0.32
C ASP A 148 -5.22 -8.39 1.41
N ASP A 149 -4.17 -9.17 1.13
CA ASP A 149 -3.16 -9.59 2.10
C ASP A 149 -1.73 -9.17 1.69
N HIS A 150 -1.55 -8.51 0.55
CA HIS A 150 -0.26 -8.02 0.04
C HIS A 150 -0.32 -6.58 -0.48
N ALA A 151 0.61 -5.75 0.01
CA ALA A 151 0.78 -4.38 -0.45
C ALA A 151 2.25 -4.03 -0.68
N GLU A 152 2.49 -3.19 -1.68
CA GLU A 152 3.82 -2.67 -2.01
C GLU A 152 3.83 -1.14 -1.96
N MET A 153 4.98 -0.56 -1.67
CA MET A 153 5.18 0.88 -1.75
C MET A 153 6.58 1.19 -2.25
N ASN A 154 6.71 2.24 -3.06
CA ASN A 154 7.97 2.92 -3.28
C ASN A 154 7.83 4.40 -2.90
N LEU A 155 8.93 5.00 -2.46
CA LEU A 155 8.99 6.43 -2.17
C LEU A 155 10.41 6.94 -2.39
N THR A 156 10.52 8.06 -3.08
CA THR A 156 11.76 8.82 -3.21
C THR A 156 11.56 10.20 -2.63
N VAL A 157 12.51 10.64 -1.81
CA VAL A 157 12.59 12.01 -1.29
C VAL A 157 13.79 12.69 -1.93
N THR A 158 13.56 13.83 -2.57
CA THR A 158 14.56 14.56 -3.36
C THR A 158 14.70 15.97 -2.80
N SER A 159 15.94 16.41 -2.59
CA SER A 159 16.29 17.77 -2.19
C SER A 159 15.96 18.79 -3.29
N ALA A 160 15.85 20.07 -2.95
CA ALA A 160 15.61 21.15 -3.92
C ALA A 160 16.68 21.23 -5.04
N ASP A 161 17.89 20.72 -4.81
CA ASP A 161 18.97 20.67 -5.80
C ASP A 161 18.94 19.39 -6.68
N GLY A 162 17.95 18.51 -6.49
CA GLY A 162 17.83 17.24 -7.20
C GLY A 162 18.54 16.05 -6.54
N THR A 163 19.21 16.25 -5.40
CA THR A 163 19.86 15.16 -4.67
C THR A 163 18.83 14.22 -4.05
N VAL A 164 18.92 12.91 -4.32
CA VAL A 164 18.09 11.90 -3.66
C VAL A 164 18.53 11.75 -2.20
N LEU A 165 17.66 12.18 -1.29
CA LEU A 165 17.84 12.10 0.15
C LEU A 165 17.52 10.71 0.68
N ILE A 166 16.41 10.12 0.20
CA ILE A 166 15.91 8.80 0.59
C ILE A 166 15.31 8.14 -0.66
N ASP A 167 15.58 6.85 -0.86
CA ASP A 167 14.91 5.99 -1.84
C ASP A 167 14.61 4.66 -1.15
N LEU A 168 13.33 4.30 -1.11
CA LEU A 168 12.87 3.13 -0.38
C LEU A 168 11.80 2.36 -1.13
N GLU A 169 11.76 1.08 -0.80
CA GLU A 169 10.72 0.13 -1.17
C GLU A 169 10.20 -0.55 0.10
N VAL A 170 8.90 -0.80 0.17
CA VAL A 170 8.26 -1.53 1.26
C VAL A 170 7.39 -2.61 0.68
N THR A 171 7.51 -3.82 1.22
CA THR A 171 6.51 -4.87 1.07
C THR A 171 5.81 -5.10 2.40
N ALA A 172 4.52 -5.39 2.34
CA ALA A 172 3.69 -5.65 3.50
C ALA A 172 2.80 -6.86 3.25
N ASP A 173 2.93 -7.87 4.11
CA ASP A 173 2.09 -9.06 4.10
C ASP A 173 1.22 -9.10 5.36
N ARG A 174 -0.08 -9.34 5.20
CA ARG A 174 -0.97 -9.43 6.35
C ARG A 174 -0.57 -10.60 7.24
N SER A 175 -0.56 -10.37 8.55
CA SER A 175 -0.34 -11.41 9.54
C SER A 175 -1.64 -12.21 9.73
N ASN A 176 -1.58 -13.52 9.48
CA ASN A 176 -2.64 -14.48 9.81
C ASN A 176 -2.96 -14.51 11.30
#